data_AF-A0A061DDB4-F1
#
_entry.id   AF-A0A061DDB4-F1
#
_cell.length_a   1.000
_cell.length_b   1.000
_cell.length_c   1.000
_cell.angle_alpha   90.00
_cell.angle_beta   90.00
_cell.angle_gamma   90.00
#
_symmetry.space_group_name_H-M   'P 1'
#
loop_
_entity.id
_entity.type
_entity.pdbx_description
1 polymer ?
#
loop_
_entity_poly.entity_id
_entity_poly.type
_entity_poly.pdbx_seq_one_letter_code
_entity_poly.pdbx_strand_id
1 'polypeptide(L)'
;MDDNEVVTKKRKTYRIAKKRKNVASETQDTDNAEDTKGTEDETQIDSSDLDGLIPDIEDYLSATMSAEEPNVVELPPVIKFRKNWTLSVTDLSSQLWCEKQTELMLITGRKRVTKEMEQGTERHEQLELEDHEVVEVAVETNEDSLGIKLLNSINLIDQLMATGKCRELWVFANINGYVLRGIIDQLEIIKSGPSQKKKVLISDTKTRNKKCKPSASQMQGAALQVQAYCIMLEKMRSGNEEFDALYKAFECDKDAPFVAAELVDEGCLAMLERRFKNAFMRLPEIATTMQLSYEHEGEVFNTSDIDLQESSTMYTIQYLCDFWDGHRHAEPVRKQESWKCKMCEYREECDVSPLPKEPRTKDALPSGQLLIDSFLKTRTQNESSKR
;
A
#
# COMPACT_ATOMS: atom_id res chain seq x y z
N MET A 1 -38.86 -7.33 22.36
CA MET A 1 -38.71 -6.09 21.56
C MET A 1 -37.29 -6.16 21.07
N ASP A 2 -37.13 -6.27 19.76
CA ASP A 2 -35.85 -6.65 19.18
C ASP A 2 -35.05 -5.40 18.87
N ASP A 3 -34.10 -5.07 19.73
CA ASP A 3 -33.06 -4.07 19.45
C ASP A 3 -32.04 -4.66 18.48
N ASN A 4 -32.51 -4.90 17.25
CA ASN A 4 -31.73 -5.37 16.13
C ASN A 4 -30.89 -4.20 15.61
N GLU A 5 -29.77 -3.91 16.30
CA GLU A 5 -28.85 -2.83 15.97
C GLU A 5 -28.11 -3.15 14.64
N VAL A 6 -28.77 -2.83 13.53
CA VAL A 6 -28.22 -3.01 12.18
C VAL A 6 -26.99 -2.13 12.04
N VAL A 7 -25.81 -2.75 12.17
CA VAL A 7 -24.51 -2.14 11.89
C VAL A 7 -24.47 -1.78 10.40
N THR A 8 -24.89 -0.56 10.09
CA THR A 8 -24.89 0.01 8.75
C THR A 8 -23.43 0.15 8.27
N LYS A 9 -22.96 -0.86 7.53
CA LYS A 9 -21.66 -0.83 6.85
C LYS A 9 -21.59 0.46 6.04
N LYS A 10 -20.68 1.36 6.40
CA LYS A 10 -20.55 2.66 5.72
C LYS A 10 -20.11 2.42 4.28
N ARG A 11 -21.02 2.65 3.34
CA ARG A 11 -20.80 2.61 1.90
C ARG A 11 -19.57 3.44 1.53
N LYS A 12 -18.57 2.81 0.91
CA LYS A 12 -17.28 3.41 0.53
C LYS A 12 -17.29 3.73 -0.96
N THR A 13 -16.65 4.81 -1.40
CA THR A 13 -16.44 5.08 -2.83
C THR A 13 -15.00 4.73 -3.26
N TYR A 14 -14.87 4.18 -4.46
CA TYR A 14 -13.60 3.82 -5.11
C TYR A 14 -13.61 4.28 -6.57
N ARG A 15 -12.43 4.58 -7.12
CA ARG A 15 -12.25 4.90 -8.54
C ARG A 15 -12.03 3.63 -9.37
N ILE A 16 -12.66 3.57 -10.54
CA ILE A 16 -12.41 2.57 -11.58
C ILE A 16 -11.91 3.26 -12.84
N ALA A 17 -10.75 2.82 -13.35
CA ALA A 17 -10.29 3.15 -14.69
C ALA A 17 -11.06 2.30 -15.72
N LYS A 18 -12.02 2.90 -16.43
CA LYS A 18 -12.75 2.25 -17.53
C LYS A 18 -12.00 2.46 -18.84
N LYS A 19 -11.93 1.39 -19.64
CA LYS A 19 -11.29 1.37 -20.96
C LYS A 19 -12.06 2.26 -21.93
N ARG A 20 -11.39 3.28 -22.50
CA ARG A 20 -11.98 4.14 -23.56
C ARG A 20 -12.58 3.26 -24.67
N LYS A 21 -13.89 3.39 -24.90
CA LYS A 21 -14.63 2.60 -25.89
C LYS A 21 -14.31 3.07 -27.32
N ASN A 22 -13.36 2.40 -27.97
CA ASN A 22 -13.32 2.40 -29.43
C ASN A 22 -14.58 1.68 -29.94
N VAL A 23 -15.44 2.41 -30.65
CA VAL A 23 -16.72 1.88 -31.16
C VAL A 23 -16.47 0.94 -32.33
N ALA A 24 -16.64 -0.37 -32.10
CA ALA A 24 -16.77 -1.40 -33.11
C ALA A 24 -17.90 -2.36 -32.67
N SER A 25 -18.66 -2.88 -33.64
CA SER A 25 -19.96 -3.53 -33.40
C SER A 25 -19.87 -4.98 -32.91
N GLU A 26 -20.93 -5.39 -32.23
CA GLU A 26 -21.16 -6.74 -31.70
C GLU A 26 -21.46 -7.77 -32.80
N THR A 27 -21.22 -9.04 -32.51
CA THR A 27 -22.18 -10.12 -32.78
C THR A 27 -22.10 -11.18 -31.67
N GLN A 28 -23.25 -11.72 -31.29
CA GLN A 28 -23.41 -12.84 -30.36
C GLN A 28 -23.65 -14.13 -31.17
N ASP A 29 -23.43 -15.29 -30.54
CA ASP A 29 -24.14 -16.55 -30.83
C ASP A 29 -24.17 -17.39 -29.54
N THR A 30 -25.16 -18.27 -29.40
CA THR A 30 -25.48 -19.01 -28.15
C THR A 30 -25.65 -20.52 -28.38
N ASP A 31 -25.50 -21.34 -27.33
CA ASP A 31 -26.52 -22.30 -26.84
C ASP A 31 -25.99 -23.41 -25.90
N ASN A 32 -26.76 -23.67 -24.82
CA ASN A 32 -27.28 -24.96 -24.28
C ASN A 32 -26.68 -26.30 -24.77
N ALA A 33 -26.54 -27.40 -24.00
CA ALA A 33 -26.78 -27.78 -22.58
C ALA A 33 -25.99 -29.12 -22.31
N GLU A 34 -26.22 -30.05 -21.35
CA GLU A 34 -27.28 -30.32 -20.35
C GLU A 34 -26.74 -31.09 -19.10
N ASP A 35 -27.25 -32.29 -18.75
CA ASP A 35 -27.13 -32.93 -17.41
C ASP A 35 -26.72 -34.43 -17.44
N THR A 36 -26.04 -34.95 -16.40
CA THR A 36 -26.18 -36.36 -15.91
C THR A 36 -25.47 -36.64 -14.56
N LYS A 37 -25.94 -37.67 -13.83
CA LYS A 37 -25.55 -38.03 -12.44
C LYS A 37 -24.59 -39.24 -12.33
N GLY A 38 -23.87 -39.35 -11.20
CA GLY A 38 -23.13 -40.57 -10.81
C GLY A 38 -22.74 -40.60 -9.32
N THR A 39 -23.07 -41.68 -8.62
CA THR A 39 -23.00 -41.90 -7.15
C THR A 39 -21.62 -42.21 -6.55
N GLU A 40 -21.42 -41.76 -5.30
CA GLU A 40 -20.86 -42.47 -4.12
C GLU A 40 -19.93 -43.70 -4.30
N ASP A 41 -18.77 -43.68 -3.61
CA ASP A 41 -18.46 -44.63 -2.52
C ASP A 41 -17.40 -44.02 -1.55
N GLU A 42 -17.23 -44.62 -0.36
CA GLU A 42 -16.40 -44.12 0.74
C GLU A 42 -14.94 -44.62 0.72
N THR A 43 -14.03 -43.93 1.42
CA THR A 43 -12.95 -44.61 2.17
C THR A 43 -12.41 -43.73 3.29
N GLN A 44 -12.52 -44.19 4.53
CA GLN A 44 -11.93 -43.53 5.71
C GLN A 44 -10.44 -43.88 5.81
N ILE A 45 -9.59 -42.89 6.13
CA ILE A 45 -8.26 -43.11 6.69
C ILE A 45 -8.10 -42.18 7.90
N ASP A 46 -7.71 -42.78 9.03
CA ASP A 46 -7.49 -42.10 10.30
C ASP A 46 -6.13 -41.37 10.32
N SER A 47 -6.05 -40.24 11.00
CA SER A 47 -4.81 -39.49 11.20
C SER A 47 -4.82 -38.68 12.51
N SER A 48 -4.98 -39.39 13.63
CA SER A 48 -4.35 -38.95 14.88
C SER A 48 -2.82 -38.78 14.70
N ASP A 49 -2.19 -38.04 15.61
CA ASP A 49 -0.73 -37.88 15.73
C ASP A 49 -0.02 -37.04 14.64
N LEU A 50 -0.43 -35.76 14.50
CA LEU A 50 0.51 -34.69 14.11
C LEU A 50 0.34 -33.37 14.89
N ASP A 51 -0.33 -33.42 16.05
CA ASP A 51 -0.64 -32.25 16.88
C ASP A 51 0.46 -32.05 17.96
N GLY A 52 1.64 -31.59 17.53
CA GLY A 52 2.81 -31.55 18.42
C GLY A 52 4.04 -30.76 17.94
N LEU A 53 3.90 -29.86 16.96
CA LEU A 53 5.00 -29.01 16.45
C LEU A 53 4.61 -27.53 16.25
N ILE A 54 3.68 -27.03 17.06
CA ILE A 54 3.48 -25.59 17.29
C ILE A 54 3.66 -25.37 18.80
N PRO A 55 4.69 -24.64 19.25
CA PRO A 55 4.81 -24.25 20.66
C PRO A 55 3.59 -23.42 21.07
N ASP A 56 2.99 -23.74 22.21
CA ASP A 56 1.86 -22.97 22.72
C ASP A 56 2.30 -21.60 23.26
N ILE A 57 1.31 -20.76 23.57
CA ILE A 57 1.53 -19.40 24.09
C ILE A 57 1.91 -19.43 25.59
N GLU A 58 1.69 -20.54 26.29
CA GLU A 58 1.95 -20.68 27.72
C GLU A 58 3.43 -20.98 28.01
N ASP A 59 4.11 -21.73 27.14
CA ASP A 59 5.57 -21.93 27.19
C ASP A 59 6.36 -20.61 27.02
N TYR A 60 5.82 -19.65 26.25
CA TYR A 60 6.40 -18.31 26.14
C TYR A 60 6.23 -17.46 27.40
N LEU A 61 5.22 -17.77 28.22
CA LEU A 61 4.95 -17.11 29.50
C LEU A 61 5.75 -17.76 30.64
N SER A 62 5.89 -19.09 30.64
CA SER A 62 6.60 -19.84 31.69
C SER A 62 8.06 -19.38 31.85
N ALA A 63 8.72 -19.06 30.74
CA ALA A 63 10.10 -18.56 30.70
C ALA A 63 10.32 -17.20 31.39
N THR A 64 9.26 -16.45 31.70
CA THR A 64 9.35 -15.09 32.29
C THR A 64 9.26 -15.04 33.82
N MET A 65 9.09 -16.19 34.49
CA MET A 65 8.98 -16.26 35.96
C MET A 65 10.34 -16.16 36.70
N SER A 66 11.22 -15.28 36.25
CA SER A 66 12.42 -14.84 36.99
C SER A 66 12.40 -13.31 37.09
N ALA A 67 12.42 -12.79 38.31
CA ALA A 67 11.88 -11.45 38.61
C ALA A 67 12.84 -10.29 38.31
N GLU A 68 12.47 -9.40 37.38
CA GLU A 68 13.03 -8.05 37.25
C GLU A 68 12.01 -7.10 36.55
N GLU A 69 11.31 -6.28 37.35
CA GLU A 69 10.37 -5.19 36.99
C GLU A 69 9.16 -5.53 36.06
N PRO A 70 8.09 -4.70 36.04
CA PRO A 70 6.96 -4.91 35.13
C PRO A 70 7.35 -4.51 33.70
N ASN A 71 8.04 -5.42 33.00
CA ASN A 71 8.46 -5.25 31.62
C ASN A 71 7.23 -5.07 30.70
N VAL A 72 6.95 -3.83 30.32
CA VAL A 72 5.85 -3.48 29.42
C VAL A 72 6.22 -4.00 28.03
N VAL A 73 5.71 -5.18 27.67
CA VAL A 73 5.91 -5.81 26.36
C VAL A 73 5.36 -4.89 25.28
N GLU A 74 6.25 -4.07 24.72
CA GLU A 74 5.88 -3.04 23.78
C GLU A 74 5.52 -3.67 22.43
N LEU A 75 4.22 -3.69 22.09
CA LEU A 75 3.73 -4.31 20.86
C LEU A 75 4.46 -3.76 19.60
N PRO A 76 4.82 -4.63 18.64
CA PRO A 76 5.41 -4.23 17.36
C PRO A 76 4.63 -3.10 16.64
N PRO A 77 5.32 -2.15 15.98
CA PRO A 77 4.66 -1.09 15.22
C PRO A 77 3.66 -1.57 14.16
N VAL A 78 3.87 -2.76 13.56
CA VAL A 78 2.87 -3.38 12.68
C VAL A 78 1.55 -3.63 13.40
N ILE A 79 1.57 -4.25 14.59
CA ILE A 79 0.37 -4.60 15.37
C ILE A 79 -0.33 -3.33 15.88
N LYS A 80 0.43 -2.30 16.28
CA LYS A 80 -0.11 -1.02 16.78
C LYS A 80 -0.79 -0.19 15.69
N PHE A 81 -0.18 -0.09 14.51
CA PHE A 81 -0.49 0.98 13.56
C PHE A 81 -0.93 0.49 12.18
N ARG A 82 -0.85 -0.81 11.89
CA ARG A 82 -1.26 -1.42 10.62
C ARG A 82 -2.18 -2.61 10.92
N LYS A 83 -2.97 -3.01 9.93
CA LYS A 83 -3.82 -4.19 10.02
C LYS A 83 -3.17 -5.38 9.32
N ASN A 84 -3.32 -6.56 9.91
CA ASN A 84 -3.19 -7.87 9.29
C ASN A 84 -1.89 -8.05 8.48
N TRP A 85 -0.75 -7.61 9.04
CA TRP A 85 0.58 -7.71 8.39
C TRP A 85 0.64 -7.07 7.01
N THR A 86 -0.06 -5.95 6.82
CA THR A 86 -0.06 -5.20 5.56
C THR A 86 0.73 -3.90 5.65
N LEU A 87 1.58 -3.66 4.64
CA LEU A 87 2.33 -2.42 4.46
C LEU A 87 2.13 -1.87 3.06
N SER A 88 2.38 -0.58 2.89
CA SER A 88 2.57 0.04 1.57
C SER A 88 4.05 0.24 1.27
N VAL A 89 4.43 0.30 -0.01
CA VAL A 89 5.80 0.70 -0.41
C VAL A 89 6.15 2.10 0.11
N THR A 90 5.15 2.96 0.33
CA THR A 90 5.30 4.28 0.99
C THR A 90 5.64 4.16 2.49
N ASP A 91 5.14 3.13 3.19
CA ASP A 91 5.51 2.84 4.59
C ASP A 91 6.99 2.42 4.72
N LEU A 92 7.57 1.87 3.66
CA LEU A 92 9.00 1.57 3.58
C LEU A 92 9.80 2.79 3.11
N SER A 93 9.43 3.42 1.99
CA SER A 93 10.21 4.52 1.39
C SER A 93 10.22 5.80 2.22
N SER A 94 9.21 6.04 3.07
CA SER A 94 9.18 7.17 4.01
C SER A 94 10.21 7.05 5.14
N GLN A 95 10.53 5.84 5.59
CA GLN A 95 11.54 5.60 6.63
C GLN A 95 12.94 6.07 6.19
N LEU A 96 13.29 5.91 4.91
CA LEU A 96 14.55 6.42 4.34
C LEU A 96 14.66 7.96 4.35
N TRP A 97 13.55 8.68 4.57
CA TRP A 97 13.62 10.10 4.90
C TRP A 97 14.07 10.28 6.35
N CYS A 98 13.29 9.79 7.31
CA CYS A 98 13.59 9.78 8.73
C CYS A 98 12.67 8.79 9.46
N GLU A 99 13.19 7.68 9.97
CA GLU A 99 12.38 6.67 10.66
C GLU A 99 11.69 7.24 11.91
N LYS A 100 12.38 8.07 12.69
CA LYS A 100 11.77 8.80 13.82
C LYS A 100 10.68 9.80 13.41
N GLN A 101 10.64 10.27 12.16
CA GLN A 101 9.49 11.02 11.65
C GLN A 101 8.32 10.09 11.33
N THR A 102 8.58 8.91 10.76
CA THR A 102 7.57 7.87 10.54
C THR A 102 6.97 7.41 11.88
N GLU A 103 7.79 7.10 12.88
CA GLU A 103 7.34 6.73 14.24
C GLU A 103 6.42 7.79 14.87
N LEU A 104 6.81 9.07 14.85
CA LEU A 104 6.00 10.16 15.41
C LEU A 104 4.72 10.44 14.58
N MET A 105 4.75 10.17 13.27
CA MET A 105 3.55 10.20 12.40
C MET A 105 2.56 9.09 12.77
N LEU A 106 3.05 7.89 13.05
CA LEU A 106 2.21 6.76 13.47
C LEU A 106 1.61 6.97 14.87
N ILE A 107 2.43 7.46 15.82
CA ILE A 107 1.99 7.73 17.21
C ILE A 107 0.97 8.87 17.28
N THR A 108 1.18 9.98 16.56
CA THR A 108 0.35 11.19 16.74
C THR A 108 -0.67 11.43 15.63
N GLY A 109 -0.66 10.63 14.56
CA GLY A 109 -1.56 10.75 13.40
C GLY A 109 -1.37 12.01 12.56
N ARG A 110 -0.49 12.95 12.93
CA ARG A 110 -0.26 14.20 12.20
C ARG A 110 0.60 13.94 10.97
N LYS A 111 0.00 14.04 9.77
CA LYS A 111 0.74 14.08 8.50
C LYS A 111 0.88 15.53 8.06
N ARG A 112 2.11 16.02 7.88
CA ARG A 112 2.34 17.31 7.21
C ARG A 112 1.94 17.20 5.74
N VAL A 113 0.90 17.95 5.38
CA VAL A 113 0.58 18.27 3.99
C VAL A 113 1.27 19.60 3.66
N THR A 114 1.81 19.74 2.46
CA THR A 114 2.36 21.00 1.94
C THR A 114 1.78 21.28 0.57
N LYS A 115 1.81 22.54 0.12
CA LYS A 115 1.30 22.92 -1.21
C LYS A 115 1.98 22.15 -2.35
N GLU A 116 3.26 21.83 -2.18
CA GLU A 116 4.01 21.00 -3.13
C GLU A 116 3.54 19.54 -3.16
N MET A 117 3.02 19.01 -2.05
CA MET A 117 2.40 17.68 -2.01
C MET A 117 0.99 17.71 -2.62
N GLU A 118 0.20 18.75 -2.32
CA GLU A 118 -1.13 18.96 -2.90
C GLU A 118 -1.05 19.08 -4.43
N GLN A 119 -0.14 19.92 -4.94
CA GLN A 119 0.18 20.05 -6.37
C GLN A 119 0.74 18.76 -6.98
N GLY A 120 1.46 17.94 -6.19
CA GLY A 120 1.92 16.62 -6.62
C GLY A 120 0.76 15.66 -6.86
N THR A 121 -0.16 15.56 -5.90
CA THR A 121 -1.38 14.75 -6.02
C THR A 121 -2.30 15.25 -7.14
N GLU A 122 -2.58 16.55 -7.21
CA GLU A 122 -3.40 17.13 -8.27
C GLU A 122 -2.83 16.83 -9.67
N ARG A 123 -1.49 16.91 -9.83
CA ARG A 123 -0.84 16.57 -11.11
C ARG A 123 -0.92 15.08 -11.44
N HIS A 124 -0.85 14.19 -10.44
CA HIS A 124 -1.09 12.75 -10.65
C HIS A 124 -2.54 12.46 -11.06
N GLU A 125 -3.53 13.12 -10.44
CA GLU A 125 -4.94 12.99 -10.84
C GLU A 125 -5.19 13.52 -12.28
N GLN A 126 -4.55 14.63 -12.67
CA GLN A 126 -4.59 15.13 -14.05
C GLN A 126 -4.03 14.10 -15.03
N LEU A 127 -2.86 13.53 -14.72
CA LEU A 127 -2.21 12.49 -15.54
C LEU A 127 -3.03 11.20 -15.62
N GLU A 128 -3.72 10.80 -14.55
CA GLU A 128 -4.68 9.68 -14.56
C GLU A 128 -5.83 9.94 -15.55
N LEU A 129 -6.41 11.15 -15.51
CA LEU A 129 -7.53 11.56 -16.37
C LEU A 129 -7.16 11.79 -17.85
N GLU A 130 -5.88 12.09 -18.14
CA GLU A 130 -5.35 12.13 -19.51
C GLU A 130 -5.46 10.74 -20.18
N ASP A 131 -5.13 9.66 -19.45
CA ASP A 131 -5.12 8.29 -19.95
C ASP A 131 -6.46 7.54 -19.77
N HIS A 132 -7.17 7.73 -18.65
CA HIS A 132 -8.30 6.88 -18.22
C HIS A 132 -9.65 7.61 -18.17
N GLU A 133 -10.74 6.86 -18.36
CA GLU A 133 -12.09 7.30 -17.98
C GLU A 133 -12.37 6.82 -16.54
N VAL A 134 -12.20 7.72 -15.57
CA VAL A 134 -12.36 7.40 -14.14
C VAL A 134 -13.83 7.51 -13.73
N VAL A 135 -14.38 6.43 -13.16
CA VAL A 135 -15.75 6.38 -12.62
C VAL A 135 -15.72 6.05 -11.13
N GLU A 136 -16.51 6.77 -10.33
CA GLU A 136 -16.72 6.43 -8.92
C GLU A 136 -17.74 5.31 -8.76
N VAL A 137 -17.35 4.24 -8.07
CA VAL A 137 -18.18 3.08 -7.76
C VAL A 137 -18.28 2.92 -6.24
N ALA A 138 -19.49 2.61 -5.78
CA ALA A 138 -19.81 2.54 -4.36
C ALA A 138 -19.92 1.08 -3.90
N VAL A 139 -19.09 0.69 -2.93
CA VAL A 139 -18.99 -0.69 -2.41
C VAL A 139 -19.36 -0.77 -0.94
N GLU A 140 -19.85 -1.95 -0.52
CA GLU A 140 -20.38 -2.18 0.83
C GLU A 140 -19.71 -3.36 1.54
N THR A 141 -19.08 -4.27 0.80
CA THR A 141 -18.34 -5.43 1.32
C THR A 141 -16.82 -5.20 1.31
N ASN A 142 -16.04 -6.10 1.93
CA ASN A 142 -14.57 -6.09 1.78
C ASN A 142 -14.17 -6.75 0.47
N GLU A 143 -14.95 -7.76 0.08
CA GLU A 143 -14.90 -8.57 -1.12
C GLU A 143 -14.95 -7.68 -2.37
N ASP A 144 -16.00 -6.86 -2.52
CA ASP A 144 -16.08 -5.82 -3.55
C ASP A 144 -14.87 -4.87 -3.47
N SER A 145 -14.51 -4.40 -2.27
CA SER A 145 -13.41 -3.45 -2.07
C SER A 145 -12.02 -4.00 -2.47
N LEU A 146 -11.86 -5.32 -2.56
CA LEU A 146 -10.69 -5.97 -3.12
C LEU A 146 -10.89 -6.29 -4.60
N GLY A 147 -12.07 -6.81 -4.98
CA GLY A 147 -12.43 -7.14 -6.37
C GLY A 147 -12.31 -5.95 -7.31
N ILE A 148 -12.75 -4.76 -6.91
CA ILE A 148 -12.61 -3.52 -7.69
C ILE A 148 -11.14 -3.22 -8.00
N LYS A 149 -10.20 -3.51 -7.08
CA LYS A 149 -8.76 -3.31 -7.31
C LYS A 149 -8.19 -4.35 -8.26
N LEU A 150 -8.60 -5.61 -8.11
CA LEU A 150 -8.18 -6.69 -9.01
C LEU A 150 -8.68 -6.42 -10.44
N LEU A 151 -9.95 -6.04 -10.60
CA LEU A 151 -10.55 -5.66 -11.88
C LEU A 151 -9.89 -4.42 -12.49
N ASN A 152 -9.58 -3.40 -11.70
CA ASN A 152 -8.80 -2.24 -12.15
C ASN A 152 -7.45 -2.66 -12.72
N SER A 153 -6.67 -3.49 -12.01
CA SER A 153 -5.36 -3.93 -12.49
C SER A 153 -5.45 -4.80 -13.75
N ILE A 154 -6.49 -5.63 -13.88
CA ILE A 154 -6.79 -6.37 -15.12
C ILE A 154 -7.05 -5.39 -16.29
N ASN A 155 -7.93 -4.41 -16.10
CA ASN A 155 -8.28 -3.42 -17.11
C ASN A 155 -7.06 -2.57 -17.54
N LEU A 156 -6.22 -2.16 -16.59
CA LEU A 156 -5.00 -1.39 -16.83
C LEU A 156 -3.92 -2.21 -17.56
N ILE A 157 -3.85 -3.53 -17.34
CA ILE A 157 -2.98 -4.43 -18.12
C ILE A 157 -3.52 -4.63 -19.54
N ASP A 158 -4.82 -4.84 -19.71
CA ASP A 158 -5.42 -4.95 -21.05
C ASP A 158 -5.33 -3.61 -21.82
N GLN A 159 -5.30 -2.48 -21.13
CA GLN A 159 -4.94 -1.17 -21.72
C GLN A 159 -3.46 -1.12 -22.10
N LEU A 160 -2.54 -1.45 -21.19
CA LEU A 160 -1.08 -1.45 -21.44
C LEU A 160 -0.73 -2.31 -22.66
N MET A 161 -1.33 -3.49 -22.79
CA MET A 161 -1.12 -4.42 -23.89
C MET A 161 -1.72 -3.95 -25.23
N ALA A 162 -2.75 -3.10 -25.20
CA ALA A 162 -3.43 -2.58 -26.39
C ALA A 162 -2.89 -1.22 -26.88
N THR A 163 -2.53 -0.32 -25.96
CA THR A 163 -2.08 1.06 -26.25
C THR A 163 -0.56 1.23 -26.15
N GLY A 164 0.10 0.36 -25.38
CA GLY A 164 1.50 0.51 -24.99
C GLY A 164 1.72 1.27 -23.67
N LYS A 165 0.70 1.84 -23.02
CA LYS A 165 0.84 2.64 -21.79
C LYS A 165 -0.35 2.53 -20.82
N CYS A 166 -0.09 2.50 -19.52
CA CYS A 166 -1.10 2.72 -18.48
C CYS A 166 -0.50 3.44 -17.26
N ARG A 167 -1.38 3.96 -16.40
CA ARG A 167 -1.03 4.63 -15.13
C ARG A 167 -1.70 3.97 -13.94
N GLU A 168 -1.30 4.35 -12.73
CA GLU A 168 -1.93 3.97 -11.46
C GLU A 168 -2.18 2.46 -11.29
N LEU A 169 -1.25 1.60 -11.75
CA LEU A 169 -1.43 0.15 -11.62
C LEU A 169 -1.27 -0.28 -10.16
N TRP A 170 -2.38 -0.69 -9.53
CA TRP A 170 -2.34 -1.28 -8.19
C TRP A 170 -1.67 -2.65 -8.20
N VAL A 171 -0.72 -2.84 -7.28
CA VAL A 171 0.06 -4.07 -7.10
C VAL A 171 0.20 -4.45 -5.63
N PHE A 172 0.46 -5.72 -5.36
CA PHE A 172 0.85 -6.28 -4.08
C PHE A 172 1.92 -7.37 -4.27
N ALA A 173 2.61 -7.77 -3.22
CA ALA A 173 3.39 -9.00 -3.19
C ALA A 173 3.57 -9.49 -1.75
N ASN A 174 3.73 -10.80 -1.57
CA ASN A 174 4.07 -11.41 -0.30
C ASN A 174 5.59 -11.32 -0.10
N ILE A 175 6.06 -10.48 0.82
CA ILE A 175 7.49 -10.20 1.05
C ILE A 175 7.74 -10.14 2.56
N ASN A 176 8.70 -10.93 3.05
CA ASN A 176 9.14 -10.95 4.46
C ASN A 176 7.99 -11.15 5.48
N GLY A 177 6.98 -11.97 5.12
CA GLY A 177 5.78 -12.17 5.94
C GLY A 177 4.69 -11.11 5.79
N TYR A 178 4.97 -10.01 5.09
CA TYR A 178 4.03 -8.92 4.83
C TYR A 178 3.33 -9.06 3.48
N VAL A 179 2.05 -8.67 3.43
CA VAL A 179 1.39 -8.29 2.18
C VAL A 179 1.76 -6.83 1.89
N LEU A 180 2.85 -6.64 1.13
CA LEU A 180 3.32 -5.32 0.69
C LEU A 180 2.47 -4.83 -0.49
N ARG A 181 2.07 -3.56 -0.50
CA ARG A 181 1.11 -2.99 -1.46
C ARG A 181 1.63 -1.70 -2.10
N GLY A 182 1.31 -1.46 -3.37
CA GLY A 182 1.81 -0.33 -4.15
C GLY A 182 0.84 0.13 -5.22
N ILE A 183 1.12 1.29 -5.79
CA ILE A 183 0.50 1.81 -7.01
C ILE A 183 1.61 2.36 -7.90
N ILE A 184 1.75 1.82 -9.11
CA ILE A 184 2.79 2.21 -10.06
C ILE A 184 2.27 3.37 -10.93
N ASP A 185 2.90 4.53 -10.80
CA ASP A 185 2.55 5.79 -11.49
C ASP A 185 2.38 5.61 -13.00
N GLN A 186 3.36 5.02 -13.70
CA GLN A 186 3.26 4.71 -15.13
C GLN A 186 4.02 3.42 -15.52
N LEU A 187 3.38 2.62 -16.38
CA LEU A 187 4.01 1.55 -17.15
C LEU A 187 3.98 1.84 -18.66
N GLU A 188 5.04 1.46 -19.37
CA GLU A 188 5.15 1.62 -20.83
C GLU A 188 5.79 0.39 -21.51
N ILE A 189 5.27 -0.05 -22.66
CA ILE A 189 5.84 -1.15 -23.46
C ILE A 189 6.88 -0.61 -24.44
N ILE A 190 8.13 -0.55 -23.99
CA ILE A 190 9.29 -0.16 -24.81
C ILE A 190 9.82 -1.33 -25.66
N LYS A 191 10.62 -1.02 -26.69
CA LYS A 191 11.40 -2.03 -27.46
C LYS A 191 12.86 -1.94 -27.07
N SER A 192 13.43 -3.03 -26.54
CA SER A 192 14.80 -3.07 -26.06
C SER A 192 15.72 -3.89 -26.98
N GLY A 193 16.95 -3.39 -27.13
CA GLY A 193 18.04 -4.06 -27.85
C GLY A 193 17.88 -4.17 -29.38
N PRO A 194 18.90 -4.73 -30.06
CA PRO A 194 18.89 -4.92 -31.51
C PRO A 194 17.84 -5.93 -31.98
N SER A 195 17.41 -6.83 -31.11
CA SER A 195 16.32 -7.79 -31.35
C SER A 195 14.92 -7.21 -31.15
N GLN A 196 14.80 -5.94 -30.74
CA GLN A 196 13.53 -5.20 -30.59
C GLN A 196 12.49 -5.93 -29.72
N LYS A 197 12.95 -6.68 -28.72
CA LYS A 197 12.07 -7.36 -27.76
C LYS A 197 11.24 -6.33 -27.00
N LYS A 198 9.94 -6.56 -26.88
CA LYS A 198 9.06 -5.79 -25.98
C LYS A 198 9.53 -5.99 -24.54
N LYS A 199 9.64 -4.90 -23.79
CA LYS A 199 9.82 -4.90 -22.33
C LYS A 199 8.85 -3.92 -21.68
N VAL A 200 8.48 -4.16 -20.42
CA VAL A 200 7.71 -3.21 -19.62
C VAL A 200 8.65 -2.31 -18.84
N LEU A 201 8.67 -1.02 -19.15
CA LEU A 201 9.36 0.02 -18.39
C LEU A 201 8.45 0.51 -17.25
N ILE A 202 9.01 0.62 -16.05
CA ILE A 202 8.39 1.33 -14.92
C ILE A 202 8.93 2.76 -14.89
N SER A 203 8.03 3.72 -14.71
CA SER A 203 8.38 5.12 -14.51
C SER A 203 7.56 5.74 -13.38
N ASP A 204 8.17 6.72 -12.69
CA ASP A 204 7.60 7.44 -11.55
C ASP A 204 7.90 8.94 -11.66
N THR A 205 6.84 9.74 -11.60
CA THR A 205 6.85 11.17 -11.86
C THR A 205 6.79 11.95 -10.55
N LYS A 206 7.87 12.65 -10.18
CA LYS A 206 7.93 13.47 -8.95
C LYS A 206 7.92 14.97 -9.27
N THR A 207 6.82 15.63 -8.93
CA THR A 207 6.66 17.09 -9.00
C THR A 207 7.65 17.80 -8.08
N ARG A 208 8.19 18.94 -8.54
CA ARG A 208 9.20 19.76 -7.84
C ARG A 208 8.74 21.20 -7.77
N ASN A 209 9.13 21.94 -6.73
CA ASN A 209 8.88 23.38 -6.62
C ASN A 209 9.96 24.26 -7.31
N LYS A 210 10.97 23.64 -7.94
CA LYS A 210 12.03 24.28 -8.75
C LYS A 210 12.55 23.30 -9.80
N LYS A 211 12.95 23.79 -10.99
CA LYS A 211 13.71 23.02 -12.01
C LYS A 211 15.14 22.71 -11.53
N CYS A 212 15.25 21.85 -10.52
CA CYS A 212 16.51 21.45 -9.90
C CYS A 212 16.43 19.99 -9.43
N LYS A 213 17.34 19.15 -9.95
CA LYS A 213 17.41 17.71 -9.66
C LYS A 213 17.62 17.49 -8.15
N PRO A 214 16.89 16.55 -7.51
CA PRO A 214 17.12 16.20 -6.11
C PRO A 214 18.54 15.66 -5.87
N SER A 215 19.02 15.82 -4.62
CA SER A 215 20.25 15.14 -4.18
C SER A 215 20.01 13.63 -4.01
N ALA A 216 21.07 12.81 -4.01
CA ALA A 216 20.94 11.36 -3.83
C ALA A 216 20.15 10.98 -2.55
N SER A 217 20.37 11.71 -1.45
CA SER A 217 19.61 11.60 -0.19
C SER A 217 18.10 11.86 -0.36
N GLN A 218 17.72 12.80 -1.23
CA GLN A 218 16.31 13.04 -1.59
C GLN A 218 15.76 11.99 -2.56
N MET A 219 16.61 11.31 -3.34
CA MET A 219 16.20 10.28 -4.30
C MET A 219 16.01 8.90 -3.65
N GLN A 220 16.65 8.60 -2.52
CA GLN A 220 16.66 7.27 -1.89
C GLN A 220 15.27 6.62 -1.75
N GLY A 221 14.27 7.35 -1.23
CA GLY A 221 12.91 6.84 -1.09
C GLY A 221 12.24 6.50 -2.44
N ALA A 222 12.38 7.36 -3.44
CA ALA A 222 11.83 7.12 -4.78
C ALA A 222 12.57 5.99 -5.53
N ALA A 223 13.90 5.90 -5.36
CA ALA A 223 14.70 4.82 -5.91
C ALA A 223 14.38 3.46 -5.27
N LEU A 224 14.09 3.41 -3.96
CA LEU A 224 13.55 2.20 -3.32
C LEU A 224 12.16 1.88 -3.88
N GLN A 225 11.30 2.89 -4.04
CA GLN A 225 9.92 2.72 -4.53
C GLN A 225 9.88 2.04 -5.91
N VAL A 226 10.62 2.53 -6.91
CA VAL A 226 10.61 1.91 -8.25
C VAL A 226 11.30 0.54 -8.31
N GLN A 227 12.32 0.29 -7.48
CA GLN A 227 12.95 -1.03 -7.39
C GLN A 227 12.02 -2.05 -6.72
N ALA A 228 11.34 -1.67 -5.63
CA ALA A 228 10.32 -2.50 -4.99
C ALA A 228 9.17 -2.82 -5.96
N TYR A 229 8.68 -1.82 -6.71
CA TYR A 229 7.66 -2.04 -7.75
C TYR A 229 8.13 -3.00 -8.85
N CYS A 230 9.41 -2.93 -9.27
CA CYS A 230 9.97 -3.86 -10.25
C CYS A 230 9.97 -5.31 -9.74
N ILE A 231 10.41 -5.53 -8.50
CA ILE A 231 10.39 -6.85 -7.84
C ILE A 231 8.95 -7.37 -7.67
N MET A 232 8.02 -6.53 -7.18
CA MET A 232 6.62 -6.91 -7.00
C MET A 232 5.94 -7.27 -8.34
N LEU A 233 6.21 -6.50 -9.40
CA LEU A 233 5.64 -6.73 -10.72
C LEU A 233 6.20 -8.00 -11.38
N GLU A 234 7.50 -8.27 -11.26
CA GLU A 234 8.11 -9.51 -11.75
C GLU A 234 7.62 -10.73 -10.96
N LYS A 235 7.47 -10.62 -9.64
CA LYS A 235 6.84 -11.66 -8.80
C LYS A 235 5.43 -12.00 -9.28
N MET A 236 4.57 -11.00 -9.53
CA MET A 236 3.25 -11.24 -10.14
C MET A 236 3.34 -11.87 -11.53
N ARG A 237 4.24 -11.37 -12.39
CA ARG A 237 4.43 -11.86 -13.76
C ARG A 237 4.84 -13.34 -13.79
N SER A 238 5.53 -13.81 -12.73
CA SER A 238 5.90 -15.22 -12.56
C SER A 238 4.72 -16.15 -12.25
N GLY A 239 3.55 -15.61 -11.86
CA GLY A 239 2.35 -16.37 -11.50
C GLY A 239 2.34 -16.96 -10.07
N ASN A 240 3.47 -16.92 -9.36
CA ASN A 240 3.67 -17.62 -8.08
C ASN A 240 3.11 -16.91 -6.83
N GLU A 241 2.42 -15.77 -6.96
CA GLU A 241 1.88 -15.07 -5.78
C GLU A 241 0.64 -15.77 -5.20
N GLU A 242 0.68 -16.02 -3.89
CA GLU A 242 -0.40 -16.66 -3.13
C GLU A 242 -1.41 -15.64 -2.61
N PHE A 243 -2.69 -15.85 -2.91
CA PHE A 243 -3.76 -14.90 -2.58
C PHE A 243 -4.36 -15.11 -1.18
N ASP A 244 -4.20 -16.26 -0.53
CA ASP A 244 -4.77 -16.49 0.81
C ASP A 244 -4.20 -15.52 1.87
N ALA A 245 -2.94 -15.11 1.73
CA ALA A 245 -2.36 -14.02 2.53
C ALA A 245 -3.06 -12.68 2.26
N LEU A 246 -3.40 -12.37 1.00
CA LEU A 246 -4.12 -11.16 0.58
C LEU A 246 -5.57 -11.17 1.10
N TYR A 247 -6.28 -12.29 1.02
CA TYR A 247 -7.65 -12.41 1.52
C TYR A 247 -7.72 -12.26 3.04
N LYS A 248 -6.81 -12.93 3.77
CA LYS A 248 -6.64 -12.74 5.22
C LYS A 248 -6.26 -11.31 5.59
N ALA A 249 -5.38 -10.68 4.80
CA ALA A 249 -4.99 -9.28 4.98
C ALA A 249 -6.17 -8.29 4.84
N PHE A 250 -7.08 -8.53 3.89
CA PHE A 250 -8.22 -7.65 3.60
C PHE A 250 -9.51 -8.00 4.37
N GLU A 251 -9.49 -9.04 5.23
CA GLU A 251 -10.68 -9.53 5.94
C GLU A 251 -11.80 -9.91 4.94
N CYS A 252 -11.44 -10.70 3.92
CA CYS A 252 -12.33 -11.18 2.85
C CYS A 252 -12.58 -12.70 2.89
N ASP A 253 -13.81 -13.11 2.60
CA ASP A 253 -14.10 -14.45 2.07
C ASP A 253 -13.83 -14.46 0.56
N LYS A 254 -13.15 -15.51 0.04
CA LYS A 254 -12.79 -15.59 -1.38
C LYS A 254 -13.86 -16.20 -2.27
N ASP A 255 -14.76 -16.97 -1.68
CA ASP A 255 -15.82 -17.72 -2.38
C ASP A 255 -17.19 -17.02 -2.22
N ALA A 256 -17.30 -16.04 -1.32
CA ALA A 256 -18.44 -15.15 -1.24
C ALA A 256 -18.68 -14.36 -2.55
N PRO A 257 -19.95 -14.23 -3.00
CA PRO A 257 -20.28 -13.54 -4.25
C PRO A 257 -20.17 -12.02 -4.12
N PHE A 258 -19.81 -11.36 -5.21
CA PHE A 258 -19.79 -9.89 -5.30
C PHE A 258 -21.20 -9.28 -5.27
N VAL A 259 -21.29 -8.04 -4.78
CA VAL A 259 -22.54 -7.28 -4.65
C VAL A 259 -22.51 -6.00 -5.50
N ALA A 260 -21.32 -5.43 -5.76
CA ALA A 260 -21.16 -4.29 -6.66
C ALA A 260 -21.47 -4.69 -8.12
N ALA A 261 -22.28 -3.89 -8.82
CA ALA A 261 -22.77 -4.20 -10.17
C ALA A 261 -21.63 -4.39 -11.19
N GLU A 262 -20.51 -3.67 -11.03
CA GLU A 262 -19.29 -3.82 -11.82
C GLU A 262 -18.54 -5.16 -11.64
N LEU A 263 -18.93 -5.99 -10.67
CA LEU A 263 -18.27 -7.25 -10.31
C LEU A 263 -19.19 -8.48 -10.36
N VAL A 264 -20.52 -8.32 -10.50
CA VAL A 264 -21.46 -9.46 -10.54
C VAL A 264 -21.08 -10.47 -11.64
N ASP A 265 -20.66 -9.98 -12.81
CA ASP A 265 -20.22 -10.81 -13.94
C ASP A 265 -18.91 -11.57 -13.68
N GLU A 266 -18.10 -11.16 -12.69
CA GLU A 266 -16.87 -11.86 -12.27
C GLU A 266 -17.15 -12.95 -11.20
N GLY A 267 -18.36 -12.99 -10.63
CA GLY A 267 -18.79 -13.97 -9.64
C GLY A 267 -18.25 -13.74 -8.23
N CYS A 268 -17.00 -14.13 -7.98
CA CYS A 268 -16.33 -14.06 -6.67
C CYS A 268 -14.83 -13.78 -6.78
N LEU A 269 -14.17 -13.52 -5.64
CA LEU A 269 -12.75 -13.21 -5.57
C LEU A 269 -11.85 -14.35 -6.10
N ALA A 270 -12.20 -15.62 -5.88
CA ALA A 270 -11.44 -16.76 -6.40
C ALA A 270 -11.53 -16.90 -7.93
N MET A 271 -12.68 -16.58 -8.53
CA MET A 271 -12.83 -16.52 -10.00
C MET A 271 -12.01 -15.37 -10.60
N LEU A 272 -12.02 -14.20 -9.92
CA LEU A 272 -11.30 -13.01 -10.35
C LEU A 272 -9.77 -13.14 -10.19
N GLU A 273 -9.28 -13.84 -9.16
CA GLU A 273 -7.86 -14.18 -8.99
C GLU A 273 -7.29 -14.86 -10.25
N ARG A 274 -7.98 -15.89 -10.76
CA ARG A 274 -7.55 -16.63 -11.95
C ARG A 274 -7.40 -15.69 -13.16
N ARG A 275 -8.31 -14.74 -13.33
CA ARG A 275 -8.25 -13.74 -14.40
C ARG A 275 -7.13 -12.71 -14.17
N PHE A 276 -6.91 -12.29 -12.92
CA PHE A 276 -5.82 -11.40 -12.53
C PHE A 276 -4.45 -12.04 -12.81
N LYS A 277 -4.20 -13.27 -12.34
CA LYS A 277 -2.96 -14.02 -12.61
C LYS A 277 -2.72 -14.17 -14.12
N ASN A 278 -3.77 -14.52 -14.88
CA ASN A 278 -3.68 -14.60 -16.34
C ASN A 278 -3.35 -13.24 -17.01
N ALA A 279 -3.79 -12.11 -16.46
CA ALA A 279 -3.42 -10.79 -16.96
C ALA A 279 -1.92 -10.49 -16.74
N PHE A 280 -1.41 -10.67 -15.51
CA PHE A 280 0.01 -10.42 -15.21
C PHE A 280 0.96 -11.36 -15.95
N MET A 281 0.62 -12.65 -16.09
CA MET A 281 1.44 -13.61 -16.87
C MET A 281 1.53 -13.28 -18.38
N ARG A 282 0.65 -12.43 -18.92
CA ARG A 282 0.70 -11.95 -20.32
C ARG A 282 1.68 -10.79 -20.53
N LEU A 283 2.22 -10.19 -19.47
CA LEU A 283 3.13 -9.05 -19.58
C LEU A 283 4.48 -9.45 -20.22
N PRO A 284 5.06 -8.60 -21.08
CA PRO A 284 6.46 -8.74 -21.51
C PRO A 284 7.44 -8.75 -20.33
N GLU A 285 8.68 -9.18 -20.62
CA GLU A 285 9.82 -9.12 -19.69
C GLU A 285 9.96 -7.70 -19.08
N ILE A 286 10.05 -7.59 -17.76
CA ILE A 286 10.19 -6.28 -17.10
C ILE A 286 11.59 -5.69 -17.41
N ALA A 287 11.67 -4.37 -17.53
CA ALA A 287 12.95 -3.66 -17.70
C ALA A 287 13.72 -3.65 -16.37
N THR A 288 15.00 -4.03 -16.42
CA THR A 288 15.93 -4.01 -15.28
C THR A 288 16.41 -2.59 -14.92
N THR A 289 15.84 -1.58 -15.56
CA THR A 289 16.15 -0.16 -15.39
C THR A 289 14.82 0.60 -15.42
N MET A 290 14.57 1.40 -14.40
CA MET A 290 13.32 2.15 -14.18
C MET A 290 13.62 3.65 -14.21
N GLN A 291 12.61 4.49 -14.46
CA GLN A 291 12.83 5.94 -14.64
C GLN A 291 12.17 6.80 -13.55
N LEU A 292 12.97 7.66 -12.91
CA LEU A 292 12.49 8.75 -12.06
C LEU A 292 12.47 10.05 -12.88
N SER A 293 11.28 10.53 -13.22
CA SER A 293 11.07 11.78 -13.98
C SER A 293 10.71 12.92 -13.04
N TYR A 294 11.38 14.07 -13.20
CA TYR A 294 11.18 15.26 -12.37
C TYR A 294 10.47 16.35 -13.17
N GLU A 295 9.26 16.69 -12.72
CA GLU A 295 8.40 17.70 -13.35
C GLU A 295 8.42 19.02 -12.56
N HIS A 296 8.29 20.15 -13.26
CA HIS A 296 7.99 21.45 -12.67
C HIS A 296 7.09 22.24 -13.63
N GLU A 297 5.94 22.69 -13.14
CA GLU A 297 4.96 23.49 -13.92
C GLU A 297 4.50 22.77 -15.20
N GLY A 298 4.27 21.44 -15.14
CA GLY A 298 3.85 20.62 -16.29
C GLY A 298 5.00 20.11 -17.17
N GLU A 299 6.22 20.62 -17.01
CA GLU A 299 7.38 20.23 -17.83
C GLU A 299 8.34 19.28 -17.10
N VAL A 300 8.59 18.10 -17.68
CA VAL A 300 9.67 17.19 -17.25
C VAL A 300 11.01 17.80 -17.62
N PHE A 301 11.80 18.22 -16.62
CA PHE A 301 13.08 18.89 -16.82
C PHE A 301 14.30 17.98 -16.61
N ASN A 302 14.12 16.81 -15.97
CA ASN A 302 15.13 15.78 -15.88
C ASN A 302 14.50 14.40 -15.64
N THR A 303 14.96 13.39 -16.36
CA THR A 303 14.75 11.98 -16.01
C THR A 303 16.06 11.38 -15.51
N SER A 304 15.96 10.41 -14.61
CA SER A 304 17.08 9.66 -14.06
C SER A 304 16.77 8.17 -14.09
N ASP A 305 17.59 7.42 -14.83
CA ASP A 305 17.53 5.96 -14.86
C ASP A 305 18.04 5.37 -13.53
N ILE A 306 17.35 4.36 -13.02
CA ILE A 306 17.64 3.60 -11.80
C ILE A 306 17.71 2.13 -12.18
N ASP A 307 18.90 1.54 -12.16
CA ASP A 307 19.08 0.10 -12.38
C ASP A 307 18.62 -0.71 -11.16
N LEU A 308 17.99 -1.86 -11.42
CA LEU A 308 17.52 -2.79 -10.39
C LEU A 308 18.70 -3.43 -9.65
N GLN A 309 18.87 -3.06 -8.38
CA GLN A 309 19.79 -3.72 -7.45
C GLN A 309 18.99 -4.67 -6.56
N GLU A 310 18.54 -5.80 -7.10
CA GLU A 310 17.56 -6.70 -6.46
C GLU A 310 17.95 -7.12 -5.04
N SER A 311 19.11 -7.76 -4.85
CA SER A 311 19.58 -8.22 -3.53
C SER A 311 19.71 -7.08 -2.51
N SER A 312 20.23 -5.92 -2.95
CA SER A 312 20.38 -4.72 -2.13
C SER A 312 19.03 -4.10 -1.76
N THR A 313 18.05 -4.16 -2.67
CA THR A 313 16.67 -3.71 -2.46
C THR A 313 15.98 -4.62 -1.46
N MET A 314 16.07 -5.94 -1.62
CA MET A 314 15.49 -6.92 -0.68
C MET A 314 16.11 -6.81 0.71
N TYR A 315 17.43 -6.64 0.83
CA TYR A 315 18.09 -6.36 2.10
C TYR A 315 17.59 -5.05 2.74
N THR A 316 17.41 -4.00 1.93
CA THR A 316 16.86 -2.72 2.42
C THR A 316 15.41 -2.86 2.87
N ILE A 317 14.59 -3.65 2.15
CA ILE A 317 13.22 -3.96 2.57
C ILE A 317 13.20 -4.72 3.89
N GLN A 318 14.07 -5.73 4.10
CA GLN A 318 14.18 -6.42 5.39
C GLN A 318 14.56 -5.47 6.53
N TYR A 319 15.62 -4.66 6.36
CA TYR A 319 16.06 -3.69 7.37
C TYR A 319 14.96 -2.69 7.78
N LEU A 320 14.02 -2.40 6.87
CA LEU A 320 12.86 -1.55 7.10
C LEU A 320 11.65 -2.32 7.67
N CYS A 321 11.51 -3.63 7.39
CA CYS A 321 10.58 -4.53 8.09
C CYS A 321 10.98 -4.75 9.55
N ASP A 322 12.28 -4.83 9.86
CA ASP A 322 12.79 -5.01 11.23
C ASP A 322 12.27 -3.94 12.22
N PHE A 323 11.98 -2.73 11.73
CA PHE A 323 11.29 -1.69 12.51
C PHE A 323 9.81 -2.04 12.76
N TRP A 324 9.08 -2.46 11.71
CA TRP A 324 7.66 -2.82 11.81
C TRP A 324 7.43 -4.07 12.68
N ASP A 325 8.34 -5.02 12.62
CA ASP A 325 8.37 -6.24 13.44
C ASP A 325 8.71 -5.96 14.92
N GLY A 326 9.27 -4.78 15.23
CA GLY A 326 9.74 -4.44 16.57
C GLY A 326 11.13 -4.98 16.90
N HIS A 327 11.81 -5.67 15.97
CA HIS A 327 13.21 -6.11 16.12
C HIS A 327 14.19 -4.92 16.27
N ARG A 328 13.79 -3.72 15.84
CA ARG A 328 14.63 -2.50 15.86
C ARG A 328 13.81 -1.25 16.17
N HIS A 329 14.30 -0.38 17.04
CA HIS A 329 13.73 0.96 17.24
C HIS A 329 14.07 1.88 16.05
N ALA A 330 13.17 2.81 15.71
CA ALA A 330 13.41 3.79 14.65
C ALA A 330 14.61 4.70 14.95
N GLU A 331 15.46 4.95 13.94
CA GLU A 331 16.63 5.82 14.03
C GLU A 331 16.32 7.30 13.66
N PRO A 332 16.99 8.28 14.30
CA PRO A 332 17.02 9.65 13.82
C PRO A 332 17.95 9.79 12.61
N VAL A 333 17.75 10.84 11.80
CA VAL A 333 18.67 11.12 10.67
C VAL A 333 20.10 11.34 11.15
N ARG A 334 21.07 10.87 10.37
CA ARG A 334 22.50 11.04 10.66
C ARG A 334 22.87 12.52 10.68
N LYS A 335 23.94 12.93 11.39
CA LYS A 335 24.32 14.35 11.56
C LYS A 335 24.50 15.09 10.23
N GLN A 336 25.00 14.41 9.19
CA GLN A 336 25.15 14.91 7.82
C GLN A 336 23.80 15.21 7.14
N GLU A 337 22.73 14.53 7.56
CA GLU A 337 21.37 14.68 7.06
C GLU A 337 20.47 15.52 7.98
N SER A 338 21.03 16.12 9.04
CA SER A 338 20.31 17.01 9.97
C SER A 338 19.56 18.17 9.30
N TRP A 339 19.89 18.50 8.05
CA TRP A 339 19.13 19.44 7.23
C TRP A 339 17.68 18.96 6.98
N LYS A 340 17.40 17.65 6.92
CA LYS A 340 16.05 17.08 6.81
C LYS A 340 15.16 17.54 7.97
N CYS A 341 15.70 17.63 9.19
CA CYS A 341 14.99 18.09 10.38
C CYS A 341 14.53 19.57 10.30
N LYS A 342 15.11 20.39 9.41
CA LYS A 342 14.62 21.76 9.14
C LYS A 342 13.28 21.77 8.40
N MET A 343 12.84 20.63 7.87
CA MET A 343 11.60 20.44 7.11
C MET A 343 10.63 19.48 7.81
N CYS A 344 10.94 19.04 9.04
CA CYS A 344 10.14 18.10 9.82
C CYS A 344 9.20 18.85 10.77
N GLU A 345 7.89 18.62 10.65
CA GLU A 345 6.84 19.13 11.52
C GLU A 345 7.04 18.78 13.00
N TYR A 346 7.75 17.69 13.29
CA TYR A 346 8.05 17.23 14.65
C TYR A 346 9.30 17.85 15.28
N ARG A 347 10.01 18.80 14.63
CA ARG A 347 11.34 19.26 15.08
C ARG A 347 11.40 19.60 16.58
N GLU A 348 10.42 20.32 17.10
CA GLU A 348 10.42 20.80 18.49
C GLU A 348 10.08 19.69 19.49
N GLU A 349 9.34 18.67 19.07
CA GLU A 349 8.90 17.51 19.86
C GLU A 349 9.88 16.33 19.77
N CYS A 350 10.61 16.18 18.66
CA CYS A 350 11.57 15.09 18.43
C CYS A 350 12.83 15.28 19.30
N ASP A 351 12.91 14.57 20.43
CA ASP A 351 14.02 14.70 21.39
C ASP A 351 15.36 14.11 20.92
N VAL A 352 15.34 13.32 19.83
CA VAL A 352 16.54 12.78 19.16
C VAL A 352 16.94 13.55 17.89
N SER A 353 16.43 14.77 17.71
CA SER A 353 16.86 15.68 16.63
C SER A 353 18.38 15.98 16.72
N PRO A 354 19.16 15.76 15.64
CA PRO A 354 20.58 16.15 15.58
C PRO A 354 20.79 17.67 15.41
N LEU A 355 19.75 18.46 15.14
CA LEU A 355 19.81 19.92 15.21
C LEU A 355 19.62 20.38 16.65
N PRO A 356 20.30 21.46 17.09
CA PRO A 356 19.99 22.12 18.35
C PRO A 356 18.51 22.50 18.44
N LYS A 357 17.90 22.17 19.58
CA LYS A 357 16.67 22.82 20.05
C LYS A 357 17.05 24.16 20.67
N GLU A 358 16.25 25.18 20.42
CA GLU A 358 16.39 26.44 21.15
C GLU A 358 15.91 26.23 22.60
N PRO A 359 16.49 26.93 23.59
CA PRO A 359 16.08 26.76 24.99
C PRO A 359 14.65 27.23 25.16
N ARG A 360 13.70 26.28 25.30
CA ARG A 360 12.28 26.56 25.56
C ARG A 360 12.18 27.54 26.73
N THR A 361 11.63 28.73 26.50
CA THR A 361 11.19 29.62 27.58
C THR A 361 10.14 28.87 28.40
N LYS A 362 10.30 28.86 29.72
CA LYS A 362 9.55 27.96 30.61
C LYS A 362 8.04 28.23 30.66
N ASP A 363 7.62 29.36 30.12
CA ASP A 363 6.24 29.86 30.14
C ASP A 363 5.49 29.60 28.81
N ALA A 364 6.14 28.98 27.82
CA ALA A 364 5.52 28.61 26.54
C ALA A 364 4.81 27.25 26.63
N LEU A 365 3.48 27.27 26.74
CA LEU A 365 2.65 26.06 26.69
C LEU A 365 2.78 25.36 25.32
N PRO A 366 2.86 24.01 25.23
CA PRO A 366 3.03 23.32 23.96
C PRO A 366 1.89 23.59 22.96
N SER A 367 2.25 24.07 21.77
CA SER A 367 1.32 24.36 20.66
C SER A 367 0.57 23.10 20.20
N GLY A 368 -0.61 22.87 20.77
CA GLY A 368 -1.47 21.71 20.48
C GLY A 368 -2.09 21.05 21.71
N GLN A 369 -1.57 21.29 22.91
CA GLN A 369 -2.17 20.77 24.14
C GLN A 369 -3.33 21.66 24.62
N LEU A 370 -4.55 21.28 24.24
CA LEU A 370 -5.72 21.63 25.04
C LEU A 370 -5.62 20.90 26.38
N LEU A 371 -5.56 21.65 27.48
CA LEU A 371 -5.62 21.10 28.83
C LEU A 371 -6.94 20.33 29.02
N ILE A 372 -6.89 19.21 29.74
CA ILE A 372 -8.09 18.45 30.11
C ILE A 372 -9.09 19.36 30.87
N ASP A 373 -8.58 20.33 31.65
CA ASP A 373 -9.37 21.36 32.34
C ASP A 373 -10.18 22.28 31.41
N SER A 374 -9.69 22.62 30.20
CA SER A 374 -10.47 23.42 29.25
C SER A 374 -11.54 22.58 28.55
N PHE A 375 -11.28 21.29 28.33
CA PHE A 375 -12.28 20.34 27.85
C PHE A 375 -13.42 20.17 28.88
N LEU A 376 -13.08 20.01 30.17
CA LEU A 376 -14.06 19.87 31.26
C LEU A 376 -14.89 21.14 31.49
N LYS A 377 -14.28 22.34 31.48
CA LYS A 377 -15.00 23.63 31.63
C LYS A 377 -16.00 23.89 30.50
N THR A 378 -15.70 23.44 29.28
CA THR A 378 -16.61 23.60 28.13
C THR A 378 -17.87 22.74 28.27
N ARG A 379 -17.77 21.59 28.97
CA ARG A 379 -18.91 20.69 29.21
C ARG A 379 -19.89 21.26 30.23
N THR A 380 -19.40 21.81 31.35
CA THR A 380 -20.27 22.36 32.41
C THR A 380 -21.05 23.60 31.97
N GLN A 381 -20.50 24.44 31.09
CA GLN A 381 -21.24 25.60 30.55
C GLN A 381 -22.38 25.17 29.61
N ASN A 382 -22.18 24.16 28.75
CA ASN A 382 -23.22 23.70 27.83
C ASN A 382 -24.40 22.98 28.51
N GLU A 383 -24.18 22.36 29.68
CA GLU A 383 -25.28 21.77 30.47
C GLU A 383 -26.10 22.84 31.22
N SER A 384 -25.51 24.00 31.54
CA SER A 384 -26.24 25.14 32.13
C SER A 384 -27.11 25.94 31.16
N SER A 385 -26.95 25.78 29.85
CA SER A 385 -27.77 26.43 28.80
C SER A 385 -28.89 25.55 28.22
N LYS A 386 -29.27 24.47 28.92
CA LYS A 386 -30.41 23.60 28.56
C LYS A 386 -31.34 23.32 29.76
N ARG A 387 -31.66 24.36 30.52
CA ARG A 387 -32.75 24.41 31.50
C ARG A 387 -33.49 25.74 31.38
#